data_AF-A0A2E4ZUZ8-F1
#
_entry.id   AF-A0A2E4ZUZ8-F1
#
_cell.length_a   1.000
_cell.length_b   1.000
_cell.length_c   1.000
_cell.angle_alpha   90.00
_cell.angle_beta   90.00
_cell.angle_gamma   90.00
#
_symmetry.space_group_name_H-M   'P 1'
#
loop_
_entity.id
_entity.type
_entity.pdbx_description
1 polymer ?
#
loop_
_entity_poly.entity_id
_entity_poly.type
_entity_poly.pdbx_seq_one_letter_code
_entity_poly.pdbx_strand_id
1 'polypeptide(L)'
;MRRLFNFLLVILIVTLTSCASGTDQKRLLSERTEAAEEALENGAANKVELLKVLLETDMERGWRSYQQTRMMMARFPRAEQIHDPPRHYRHREMVEKAKDADEITEEEYEELKELGDKVHDAWLTRRNRVSHDRAIWGFSR
;
A
#
# COMPACT_ATOMS: atom_id res chain seq x y z
N MET A 1 18.28 -40.35 9.75
CA MET A 1 17.02 -39.68 10.14
C MET A 1 17.19 -38.35 10.89
N ARG A 2 18.21 -38.13 11.75
CA ARG A 2 18.39 -36.84 12.47
C ARG A 2 18.63 -35.59 11.60
N ARG A 3 19.29 -35.72 10.44
CA ARG A 3 19.54 -34.56 9.55
C ARG A 3 18.28 -34.03 8.87
N LEU A 4 17.35 -34.90 8.48
CA LEU A 4 16.06 -34.51 7.87
C LEU A 4 15.15 -33.75 8.85
N PHE A 5 15.19 -34.11 10.14
CA PHE A 5 14.40 -33.45 11.18
C PHE A 5 14.83 -31.99 11.42
N ASN A 6 16.14 -31.72 11.41
CA ASN A 6 16.67 -30.36 11.57
C ASN A 6 16.32 -29.45 10.37
N PHE A 7 16.32 -29.97 9.13
CA PHE A 7 15.92 -29.19 7.96
C PHE A 7 14.43 -28.81 7.98
N LEU A 8 13.56 -29.75 8.39
CA LEU A 8 12.13 -29.49 8.55
C LEU A 8 11.85 -28.42 9.61
N LEU A 9 12.57 -28.45 10.72
CA LEU A 9 12.41 -27.46 11.80
C LEU A 9 12.85 -26.05 11.39
N VAL A 10 13.94 -25.92 10.63
CA VAL A 10 14.42 -24.63 10.11
C VAL A 10 13.45 -24.03 9.10
N ILE A 11 12.90 -24.85 8.19
CA ILE A 11 11.89 -24.40 7.22
C ILE A 11 10.61 -23.93 7.95
N LEU A 12 10.21 -24.63 9.02
CA LEU A 12 9.05 -24.24 9.82
C LEU A 12 9.26 -22.90 10.54
N ILE A 13 10.46 -22.64 11.08
CA ILE A 13 10.79 -21.38 11.76
C ILE A 13 10.89 -20.20 10.77
N VAL A 14 11.45 -20.43 9.57
CA VAL A 14 11.56 -19.38 8.53
C VAL A 14 10.18 -19.03 7.94
N THR A 15 9.28 -20.00 7.83
CA THR A 15 7.90 -19.75 7.37
C THR A 15 7.05 -19.04 8.43
N LEU A 16 7.21 -19.39 9.71
CA LEU A 16 6.48 -18.73 10.80
C LEU A 16 6.91 -17.27 11.02
N THR A 17 8.20 -16.96 10.88
CA THR A 17 8.72 -15.59 11.03
C THR A 17 8.32 -14.67 9.86
N SER A 18 8.18 -15.19 8.64
CA SER A 18 7.65 -14.42 7.50
C SER A 18 6.15 -14.08 7.62
N CYS A 19 5.37 -14.94 8.28
CA CYS A 19 3.94 -14.66 8.50
C CYS A 19 3.73 -13.57 9.55
N ALA A 20 4.51 -13.58 10.65
CA ALA A 20 4.39 -12.60 11.72
C ALA A 20 4.75 -11.18 11.27
N SER A 21 5.86 -11.01 10.54
CA SER A 21 6.34 -9.70 10.08
C SER A 21 5.36 -8.99 9.14
N GLY A 22 4.65 -9.75 8.29
CA GLY A 22 3.65 -9.20 7.38
C GLY A 22 2.40 -8.66 8.09
N THR A 23 1.95 -9.31 9.16
CA THR A 23 0.84 -8.85 10.01
C THR A 23 1.21 -7.61 10.82
N ASP A 24 2.39 -7.61 11.43
CA ASP A 24 2.87 -6.48 12.23
C ASP A 24 3.00 -5.21 11.39
N GLN A 25 3.52 -5.32 10.16
CA GLN A 25 3.63 -4.16 9.28
C GLN A 25 2.31 -3.65 8.74
N LYS A 26 1.32 -4.52 8.48
CA LYS A 26 -0.02 -4.05 8.09
C LYS A 26 -0.68 -3.29 9.23
N ARG A 27 -0.51 -3.77 10.46
CA ARG A 27 -0.98 -3.13 11.68
C ARG A 27 -0.33 -1.76 11.86
N LEU A 28 1.00 -1.66 11.75
CA LEU A 28 1.74 -0.39 11.86
C LEU A 28 1.26 0.67 10.85
N LEU A 29 0.96 0.27 9.61
CA LEU A 29 0.43 1.20 8.60
C LEU A 29 -1.02 1.64 8.90
N SER A 30 -1.83 0.80 9.57
CA SER A 30 -3.17 1.20 10.03
C SER A 30 -3.06 2.16 11.21
N GLU A 31 -2.24 1.82 12.21
CA GLU A 31 -1.98 2.66 13.39
C GLU A 31 -1.42 4.03 12.98
N ARG A 32 -0.58 4.10 11.95
CA ARG A 32 -0.09 5.38 11.40
C ARG A 32 -1.21 6.26 10.85
N THR A 33 -2.18 5.69 10.13
CA THR A 33 -3.30 6.47 9.59
C THR A 33 -4.29 6.86 10.69
N GLU A 34 -4.57 5.96 11.63
CA GLU A 34 -5.43 6.22 12.79
C GLU A 34 -4.84 7.32 13.68
N ALA A 35 -3.53 7.27 13.95
CA ALA A 35 -2.85 8.31 14.73
C ALA A 35 -2.87 9.68 14.04
N ALA A 36 -2.81 9.73 12.71
CA ALA A 36 -2.92 10.98 11.96
C ALA A 36 -4.35 11.54 11.98
N GLU A 37 -5.37 10.68 11.93
CA GLU A 37 -6.77 11.06 12.10
C GLU A 37 -7.02 11.61 13.51
N GLU A 38 -6.54 10.92 14.55
CA GLU A 38 -6.63 11.37 15.94
C GLU A 38 -5.86 12.68 16.18
N ALA A 39 -4.71 12.86 15.54
CA ALA A 39 -3.95 14.11 15.62
C ALA A 39 -4.73 15.28 15.00
N LEU A 40 -5.43 15.07 13.88
CA LEU A 40 -6.30 16.09 13.29
C LEU A 40 -7.48 16.41 14.22
N GLU A 41 -8.16 15.40 14.76
CA GLU A 41 -9.32 15.57 15.64
C GLU A 41 -8.97 16.36 16.91
N ASN A 42 -7.79 16.13 17.47
CA ASN A 42 -7.30 16.84 18.66
C ASN A 42 -6.63 18.19 18.34
N GLY A 43 -6.59 18.60 17.07
CA GLY A 43 -5.93 19.84 16.62
C GLY A 43 -4.40 19.82 16.74
N ALA A 44 -3.81 18.64 16.92
CA ALA A 44 -2.36 18.44 16.96
C ALA A 44 -1.73 18.36 15.56
N ALA A 45 -2.54 18.16 14.52
CA ALA A 45 -2.14 18.17 13.11
C ALA A 45 -3.15 18.93 12.26
N ASN A 46 -2.74 19.38 11.08
CA ASN A 46 -3.63 20.02 10.11
C ASN A 46 -4.08 19.07 8.99
N LYS A 47 -4.98 19.54 8.12
CA LYS A 47 -5.55 18.70 7.04
C LYS A 47 -4.48 18.23 6.04
N VAL A 48 -3.47 19.06 5.77
CA VAL A 48 -2.38 18.73 4.84
C VAL A 48 -1.55 17.57 5.38
N GLU A 49 -1.21 17.59 6.67
CA GLU A 49 -0.44 16.53 7.32
C GLU A 49 -1.18 15.20 7.28
N LEU A 50 -2.49 15.19 7.55
CA LEU A 50 -3.31 13.98 7.40
C LEU A 50 -3.25 13.44 5.96
N LEU A 51 -3.49 14.30 4.96
CA LEU A 51 -3.54 13.89 3.56
C LEU A 51 -2.17 13.37 3.08
N LYS A 52 -1.06 14.01 3.49
CA LYS A 52 0.30 13.52 3.23
C LYS A 52 0.51 12.13 3.81
N VAL A 53 0.14 11.91 5.08
CA VAL A 53 0.26 10.60 5.74
C VAL A 53 -0.55 9.53 5.01
N LEU A 54 -1.79 9.82 4.62
CA LEU A 54 -2.66 8.88 3.92
C LEU A 54 -2.06 8.45 2.56
N LEU A 55 -1.58 9.42 1.77
CA LEU A 55 -0.98 9.18 0.46
C LEU A 55 0.30 8.35 0.55
N GLU A 56 1.23 8.73 1.42
CA GLU A 56 2.50 8.01 1.63
C GLU A 56 2.27 6.58 2.14
N THR A 57 1.34 6.44 3.10
CA THR A 57 0.99 5.13 3.65
C THR A 57 0.41 4.22 2.58
N ASP A 58 -0.37 4.76 1.66
CA ASP A 58 -0.95 3.97 0.57
C ASP A 58 0.10 3.52 -0.46
N MET A 59 1.08 4.38 -0.78
CA MET A 59 2.23 3.97 -1.60
C MET A 59 3.00 2.81 -0.95
N GLU A 60 3.30 2.92 0.34
CA GLU A 60 4.03 1.91 1.09
C GLU A 60 3.23 0.60 1.19
N ARG A 61 1.93 0.70 1.49
CA ARG A 61 1.00 -0.43 1.53
C ARG A 61 0.95 -1.17 0.20
N GLY A 62 0.79 -0.44 -0.90
CA GLY A 62 0.76 -1.01 -2.25
C GLY A 62 2.06 -1.69 -2.63
N TRP A 63 3.21 -1.05 -2.34
CA TRP A 63 4.52 -1.66 -2.57
C TRP A 63 4.72 -2.96 -1.80
N ARG A 64 4.39 -2.98 -0.50
CA ARG A 64 4.52 -4.18 0.33
C ARG A 64 3.59 -5.29 -0.11
N SER A 65 2.34 -4.96 -0.39
CA SER A 65 1.36 -5.92 -0.88
C SER A 65 1.83 -6.55 -2.19
N TYR A 66 2.39 -5.75 -3.11
CA TYR A 66 3.04 -6.24 -4.31
C TYR A 66 4.17 -7.22 -4.00
N GLN A 67 5.12 -6.86 -3.15
CA GLN A 67 6.24 -7.76 -2.81
C GLN A 67 5.76 -9.10 -2.25
N GLN A 68 4.73 -9.09 -1.39
CA GLN A 68 4.23 -10.29 -0.73
C GLN A 68 3.34 -11.15 -1.63
N THR A 69 2.56 -10.54 -2.53
CA THR A 69 1.49 -11.23 -3.25
C THR A 69 1.62 -11.19 -4.77
N ARG A 70 2.75 -10.69 -5.33
CA ARG A 70 3.06 -10.64 -6.77
C ARG A 70 2.67 -11.91 -7.53
N MET A 71 3.12 -13.07 -7.04
CA MET A 71 2.84 -14.36 -7.70
C MET A 71 1.35 -14.68 -7.71
N MET A 72 0.65 -14.41 -6.60
CA MET A 72 -0.78 -14.63 -6.48
C MET A 72 -1.56 -13.71 -7.40
N MET A 73 -1.20 -12.41 -7.44
CA MET A 73 -1.78 -11.43 -8.34
C MET A 73 -1.57 -11.82 -9.79
N ALA A 74 -0.37 -12.26 -10.18
CA ALA A 74 -0.12 -12.74 -11.54
C ALA A 74 -1.00 -13.95 -11.88
N ARG A 75 -1.08 -14.94 -11.00
CA ARG A 75 -1.85 -16.17 -11.23
C ARG A 75 -3.36 -15.93 -11.29
N PHE A 76 -3.88 -15.00 -10.48
CA PHE A 76 -5.31 -14.73 -10.36
C PHE A 76 -5.60 -13.24 -10.53
N PRO A 77 -6.12 -12.79 -11.69
CA PRO A 77 -6.38 -11.36 -11.94
C PRO A 77 -7.23 -10.67 -10.86
N ARG A 78 -8.21 -11.38 -10.29
CA ARG A 78 -9.04 -10.86 -9.18
C ARG A 78 -8.25 -10.53 -7.91
N ALA A 79 -7.11 -11.19 -7.69
CA ALA A 79 -6.27 -10.95 -6.53
C ALA A 79 -5.57 -9.58 -6.60
N GLU A 80 -5.40 -8.97 -7.78
CA GLU A 80 -4.92 -7.59 -7.89
C GLU A 80 -5.85 -6.61 -7.17
N GLN A 81 -7.15 -6.72 -7.38
CA GLN A 81 -8.12 -5.80 -6.75
C GLN A 81 -8.19 -5.97 -5.23
N ILE A 82 -7.87 -7.16 -4.73
CA ILE A 82 -7.88 -7.46 -3.29
C ILE A 82 -6.60 -6.93 -2.63
N HIS A 83 -5.45 -7.15 -3.28
CA HIS A 83 -4.15 -6.89 -2.68
C HIS A 83 -3.58 -5.51 -3.03
N ASP A 84 -3.85 -4.98 -4.22
CA ASP A 84 -3.38 -3.67 -4.67
C ASP A 84 -4.53 -2.86 -5.34
N PRO A 85 -5.60 -2.54 -4.58
CA PRO A 85 -6.77 -1.83 -5.11
C PRO A 85 -6.41 -0.42 -5.62
N PRO A 86 -7.09 0.09 -6.67
CA PRO A 86 -6.86 1.43 -7.20
C PRO A 86 -7.48 2.52 -6.30
N ARG A 87 -6.78 2.89 -5.24
CA ARG A 87 -7.25 3.89 -4.25
C ARG A 87 -6.96 5.35 -4.62
N HIS A 88 -6.08 5.58 -5.60
CA HIS A 88 -5.66 6.92 -6.01
C HIS A 88 -6.83 7.85 -6.41
N TYR A 89 -7.94 7.33 -6.94
CA TYR A 89 -9.13 8.14 -7.26
C TYR A 89 -9.73 8.76 -6.00
N ARG A 90 -9.84 7.98 -4.93
CA ARG A 90 -10.34 8.44 -3.64
C ARG A 90 -9.41 9.48 -3.02
N HIS A 91 -8.09 9.27 -3.11
CA HIS A 91 -7.13 10.25 -2.60
C HIS A 91 -7.22 11.58 -3.34
N ARG A 92 -7.32 11.54 -4.68
CA ARG A 92 -7.52 12.74 -5.49
C ARG A 92 -8.78 13.47 -5.08
N GLU A 93 -9.90 12.77 -4.94
CA GLU A 93 -11.16 13.34 -4.48
C GLU A 93 -11.04 13.98 -3.09
N MET A 94 -10.28 13.38 -2.16
CA MET A 94 -10.05 13.94 -0.83
C MET A 94 -9.24 15.24 -0.88
N VAL A 95 -8.22 15.31 -1.75
CA VAL A 95 -7.40 16.51 -1.93
C VAL A 95 -8.22 17.63 -2.58
N GLU A 96 -9.00 17.33 -3.63
CA GLU A 96 -9.90 18.31 -4.26
C GLU A 96 -10.93 18.85 -3.27
N LYS A 97 -11.56 17.99 -2.47
CA LYS A 97 -12.51 18.42 -1.45
C LYS A 97 -11.89 19.32 -0.38
N ALA A 98 -10.63 19.06 0.01
CA ALA A 98 -9.94 19.90 0.97
C ALA A 98 -9.64 21.30 0.39
N LYS A 99 -9.30 21.37 -0.91
CA LYS A 99 -9.17 22.65 -1.63
C LYS A 99 -10.51 23.38 -1.73
N ASP A 100 -11.56 22.70 -2.18
CA ASP A 100 -12.90 23.28 -2.35
C ASP A 100 -13.50 23.79 -1.03
N ALA A 101 -13.06 23.24 0.10
CA ALA A 101 -13.46 23.64 1.44
C ALA A 101 -12.57 24.74 2.06
N ASP A 102 -11.60 25.27 1.32
CA ASP A 102 -10.59 26.23 1.80
C ASP A 102 -9.81 25.71 3.04
N GLU A 103 -9.68 24.39 3.20
CA GLU A 103 -8.94 23.76 4.31
C GLU A 103 -7.43 23.71 4.06
N ILE A 104 -7.01 23.91 2.81
CA ILE A 104 -5.62 23.90 2.35
C ILE A 104 -5.41 25.06 1.37
N THR A 105 -4.20 25.59 1.34
CA THR A 105 -3.79 26.63 0.39
C THR A 105 -3.56 26.06 -1.01
N GLU A 106 -3.47 26.94 -2.02
CA GLU A 106 -3.17 26.53 -3.40
C GLU A 106 -1.79 25.82 -3.51
N GLU A 107 -0.79 26.30 -2.77
CA GLU A 107 0.55 25.70 -2.75
C GLU A 107 0.51 24.29 -2.15
N GLU A 108 -0.17 24.13 -1.00
CA GLU A 108 -0.34 22.81 -0.36
C GLU A 108 -1.17 21.85 -1.23
N TYR A 109 -2.17 22.36 -1.96
CA TYR A 109 -2.92 21.58 -2.93
C TYR A 109 -2.03 21.04 -4.05
N GLU A 110 -1.20 21.88 -4.67
CA GLU A 110 -0.32 21.42 -5.75
C GLU A 110 0.71 20.40 -5.25
N GLU A 111 1.25 20.55 -4.03
CA GLU A 111 2.10 19.54 -3.41
C GLU A 111 1.37 18.19 -3.22
N LEU A 112 0.15 18.24 -2.67
CA LEU A 112 -0.66 17.04 -2.42
C LEU A 112 -1.11 16.36 -3.71
N LYS A 113 -1.38 17.15 -4.76
CA LYS A 113 -1.72 16.66 -6.08
C LYS A 113 -0.54 15.95 -6.74
N GLU A 114 0.66 16.53 -6.67
CA GLU A 114 1.88 15.86 -7.15
C GLU A 114 2.11 14.54 -6.42
N LEU A 115 1.87 14.51 -5.10
CA LEU A 115 1.97 13.29 -4.31
C LEU A 115 0.89 12.26 -4.72
N GLY A 116 -0.35 12.71 -4.96
CA GLY A 116 -1.43 11.88 -5.50
C GLY A 116 -1.09 11.24 -6.84
N ASP A 117 -0.48 12.00 -7.75
CA ASP A 117 -0.01 11.51 -9.04
C ASP A 117 1.10 10.45 -8.86
N LYS A 118 2.03 10.64 -7.92
CA LYS A 118 3.03 9.62 -7.56
C LYS A 118 2.39 8.32 -7.06
N VAL A 119 1.29 8.39 -6.30
CA VAL A 119 0.56 7.18 -5.86
C VAL A 119 -0.02 6.43 -7.07
N HIS A 120 -0.63 7.17 -8.00
CA HIS A 120 -1.19 6.60 -9.23
C HIS A 120 -0.11 5.93 -10.09
N ASP A 121 1.00 6.61 -10.33
CA ASP A 121 2.12 6.09 -11.12
C ASP A 121 2.78 4.87 -10.48
N ALA A 122 2.92 4.88 -9.16
CA ALA A 122 3.43 3.73 -8.43
C ALA A 122 2.50 2.52 -8.57
N TRP A 123 1.19 2.72 -8.51
CA TRP A 123 0.20 1.66 -8.75
C TRP A 123 0.25 1.13 -10.19
N LEU A 124 0.26 2.02 -11.19
CA LEU A 124 0.38 1.63 -12.60
C LEU A 124 1.65 0.82 -12.86
N THR A 125 2.77 1.25 -12.27
CA THR A 125 4.05 0.54 -12.39
C THR A 125 3.95 -0.89 -11.87
N ARG A 126 3.33 -1.09 -10.71
CA ARG A 126 3.14 -2.44 -10.13
C ARG A 126 2.20 -3.28 -10.99
N ARG A 127 1.08 -2.72 -11.43
CA ARG A 127 0.11 -3.40 -12.31
C ARG A 127 0.74 -3.84 -13.63
N ASN A 128 1.57 -2.99 -14.24
CA ASN A 128 2.28 -3.31 -15.47
C ASN A 128 3.29 -4.46 -15.26
N ARG A 129 3.99 -4.48 -14.12
CA ARG A 129 4.88 -5.59 -13.76
C ARG A 129 4.12 -6.90 -13.57
N VAL A 130 3.01 -6.89 -12.84
CA VAL A 130 2.16 -8.09 -12.69
C VAL A 130 1.67 -8.59 -14.05
N SER A 131 1.25 -7.68 -14.94
CA SER A 131 0.81 -8.03 -16.29
C SER A 131 1.95 -8.62 -17.14
N HIS A 132 3.17 -8.10 -17.00
CA HIS A 132 4.36 -8.64 -17.64
C HIS A 132 4.69 -10.04 -17.11
N ASP A 133 4.60 -10.25 -15.80
CA ASP A 133 4.84 -11.56 -15.18
C ASP A 133 3.84 -12.62 -15.64
N ARG A 134 2.57 -12.25 -15.83
CA ARG A 134 1.58 -13.15 -16.44
C ARG A 134 2.02 -13.65 -17.80
N ALA A 135 2.51 -12.74 -18.64
CA ALA A 135 2.97 -13.08 -19.98
C ALA A 135 4.19 -14.02 -19.93
N ILE A 136 5.15 -13.76 -19.03
CA ILE A 136 6.34 -14.61 -18.86
C ILE A 136 5.95 -16.00 -18.35
N TRP A 137 5.06 -16.08 -17.36
CA TRP A 137 4.69 -17.34 -16.71
C TRP A 137 3.58 -18.11 -17.41
N GLY A 138 3.02 -17.59 -18.51
CA GLY A 138 1.94 -18.22 -19.26
C GLY A 138 0.60 -18.24 -18.52
N PHE A 139 0.39 -17.31 -17.57
CA PHE A 139 -0.91 -17.15 -16.92
C PHE A 139 -1.88 -16.41 -17.83
N SER A 140 -3.16 -16.80 -17.76
CA SER A 140 -4.23 -16.11 -18.49
C SER A 140 -4.32 -14.65 -18.05
N ARG A 141 -4.52 -13.76 -19.02
CA ARG A 141 -4.74 -12.33 -18.79
C ARG A 141 -6.08 -12.07 -18.12
#